data_AF-A0A3G8GU21-F1
#
_entry.id   AF-A0A3G8GU21-F1
#
_cell.length_a   1.000
_cell.length_b   1.000
_cell.length_c   1.000
_cell.angle_alpha   90.00
_cell.angle_beta   90.00
_cell.angle_gamma   90.00
#
_symmetry.space_group_name_H-M   'P 1'
#
loop_
_entity.id
_entity.type
_entity.pdbx_description
1 polymer ?
#
loop_
_entity_poly.entity_id
_entity_poly.type
_entity_poly.pdbx_seq_one_letter_code
_entity_poly.pdbx_strand_id
1 'polypeptide(L)' 'MRPETLRKYGAGWEQPTPAEVRAVIQLAGLTGGEAAQLVGLSDSRTVRRWTGGQSNIPFAAWAILCEVAGLGIIW' A
#
# COMPACT_ATOMS: atom_id res chain seq x y z
N MET A 1 -8.97 2.41 -7.69
CA MET A 1 -8.97 1.81 -6.34
C MET A 1 -10.38 1.49 -5.94
N ARG A 2 -10.60 0.37 -5.26
CA ARG A 2 -11.90 0.07 -4.67
C ARG A 2 -12.09 0.79 -3.32
N PRO A 3 -13.28 1.34 -3.00
CA PRO A 3 -13.51 2.12 -1.78
C PRO A 3 -13.24 1.35 -0.48
N GLU A 4 -13.51 0.04 -0.46
CA GLU A 4 -13.30 -0.82 0.71
C GLU A 4 -11.83 -0.90 1.16
N THR A 5 -10.88 -0.68 0.23
CA THR A 5 -9.45 -0.64 0.55
C THR A 5 -9.05 0.66 1.25
N LEU A 6 -9.88 1.71 1.17
CA LEU A 6 -9.63 3.03 1.77
C LEU A 6 -10.41 3.25 3.07
N ARG A 7 -10.91 2.18 3.68
CA ARG A 7 -11.58 2.25 4.98
C ARG A 7 -10.59 2.05 6.12
N LYS A 8 -10.97 2.51 7.32
CA LYS A 8 -10.25 2.21 8.55
C LYS A 8 -10.27 0.72 8.85
N TYR A 9 -9.24 0.21 9.51
CA TYR A 9 -9.10 -1.23 9.80
C TYR A 9 -10.36 -1.85 10.45
N GLY A 10 -10.89 -1.20 11.49
CA GLY A 10 -12.10 -1.64 12.19
C GLY A 10 -13.43 -1.29 11.49
N ALA A 11 -13.40 -0.60 10.35
CA ALA A 11 -14.57 -0.12 9.63
C ALA A 11 -14.85 -0.91 8.34
N GLY A 12 -14.47 -2.19 8.30
CA GLY A 12 -14.64 -3.04 7.13
C GLY A 12 -13.62 -2.79 6.03
N TRP A 13 -12.36 -2.55 6.42
CA TRP A 13 -11.23 -2.53 5.48
C TRP A 13 -11.06 -3.90 4.82
N GLU A 14 -10.90 -3.89 3.51
CA GLU A 14 -10.57 -5.08 2.73
C GLU A 14 -9.16 -4.99 2.16
N GLN A 15 -8.50 -6.15 2.06
CA GLN A 15 -7.16 -6.28 1.53
C GLN A 15 -7.10 -5.77 0.08
N PRO A 16 -6.18 -4.84 -0.26
CA PRO A 16 -5.96 -4.42 -1.64
C PRO A 16 -5.36 -5.55 -2.47
N THR A 17 -5.71 -5.57 -3.75
CA THR A 17 -5.10 -6.46 -4.74
C THR A 17 -3.68 -6.02 -5.11
N PRO A 18 -2.84 -6.91 -5.67
CA PRO A 18 -1.51 -6.54 -6.15
C PRO A 18 -1.51 -5.39 -7.17
N ALA A 19 -2.56 -5.32 -8.00
CA ALA A 19 -2.75 -4.25 -8.96
C ALA A 19 -3.02 -2.90 -8.26
N GLU A 20 -3.84 -2.89 -7.20
CA GLU A 20 -4.11 -1.70 -6.39
C GLU A 20 -2.86 -1.24 -5.63
N VAL A 21 -2.06 -2.17 -5.09
CA VAL A 21 -0.76 -1.84 -4.47
C VAL A 21 0.16 -1.16 -5.47
N ARG A 22 0.25 -1.68 -6.70
CA ARG A 22 1.06 -1.06 -7.75
C ARG A 22 0.54 0.33 -8.13
N ALA A 23 -0.78 0.48 -8.26
CA ALA A 23 -1.41 1.74 -8.62
C ALA A 23 -1.17 2.82 -7.56
N VAL A 24 -1.28 2.50 -6.26
CA VAL A 24 -0.98 3.46 -5.17
C VAL A 24 0.47 3.90 -5.18
N ILE A 25 1.42 2.96 -5.34
CA ILE A 25 2.85 3.29 -5.39
C ILE A 25 3.14 4.23 -6.58
N GLN A 26 2.55 3.96 -7.75
CA GLN A 26 2.66 4.83 -8.91
C GLN A 26 2.02 6.20 -8.70
N LEU A 27 0.84 6.25 -8.07
CA LEU A 27 0.12 7.48 -7.76
C LEU A 27 0.90 8.36 -6.77
N ALA A 28 1.57 7.73 -5.80
CA ALA A 28 2.47 8.40 -4.87
C ALA A 28 3.78 8.89 -5.52
N GLY A 29 4.03 8.57 -6.80
CA GLY A 29 5.27 8.92 -7.49
C GLY A 29 6.51 8.16 -6.97
N LEU A 30 6.31 7.04 -6.29
CA LEU A 30 7.38 6.29 -5.63
C LEU A 30 7.91 5.16 -6.51
N THR A 31 9.20 4.91 -6.43
CA THR A 31 9.80 3.63 -6.83
C THR A 31 9.52 2.56 -5.76
N GLY A 32 9.73 1.29 -6.11
CA GLY A 32 9.58 0.19 -5.14
C GLY A 32 10.58 0.25 -3.97
N GLY A 33 11.74 0.89 -4.16
CA GLY A 33 12.73 1.11 -3.10
C GLY A 33 12.32 2.22 -2.14
N GLU A 34 11.83 3.35 -2.67
CA GLU A 34 11.32 4.45 -1.84
C GLU A 34 10.06 4.04 -1.07
N ALA A 35 9.16 3.28 -1.71
CA ALA A 35 7.99 2.72 -1.04
C ALA A 35 8.38 1.76 0.10
N ALA A 36 9.46 0.99 -0.05
CA ALA A 36 9.98 0.13 1.01
C ALA A 36 10.52 0.94 2.20
N GLN A 37 11.37 1.93 1.93
CA GLN A 37 11.92 2.81 2.95
C GLN A 37 10.82 3.55 3.73
N LEU A 38 9.81 4.06 3.01
CA LEU A 38 8.69 4.79 3.59
C LEU A 38 7.91 3.97 4.63
N VAL A 39 7.74 2.66 4.39
CA VAL A 39 7.01 1.77 5.31
C VAL A 39 7.94 1.00 6.25
N GLY A 40 9.21 1.41 6.38
CA GLY A 40 10.18 0.86 7.33
C GLY A 40 10.77 -0.50 6.93
N LEU A 41 10.77 -0.87 5.65
CA LEU A 41 11.40 -2.08 5.15
C LEU A 41 12.86 -1.83 4.76
N SER A 42 13.70 -2.84 4.96
CA SER A 42 15.13 -2.79 4.61
C SER A 42 15.40 -2.81 3.11
N ASP A 43 14.51 -3.40 2.30
CA ASP A 43 14.65 -3.50 0.85
C ASP A 43 13.31 -3.58 0.09
N SER A 44 13.39 -3.50 -1.24
CA SER A 44 12.22 -3.54 -2.13
C SER A 44 11.69 -4.96 -2.42
N ARG A 45 12.27 -6.02 -1.84
CA ARG A 45 11.84 -7.42 -2.13
C ARG A 45 10.44 -7.65 -1.61
N THR A 46 10.13 -7.18 -0.41
CA THR A 46 8.80 -7.31 0.19
C THR A 46 7.75 -6.53 -0.60
N VAL A 47 8.08 -5.32 -1.07
CA VAL A 47 7.20 -4.53 -1.97
C VAL A 47 6.95 -5.25 -3.31
N ARG A 48 7.97 -5.89 -3.88
CA ARG A 48 7.82 -6.76 -5.06
C ARG A 48 6.88 -7.94 -4.79
N ARG A 49 6.95 -8.56 -3.61
CA ARG A 49 6.01 -9.63 -3.24
C ARG A 49 4.57 -9.14 -3.16
N TRP A 50 4.34 -7.94 -2.63
CA TRP A 50 3.00 -7.33 -2.58
C TRP A 50 2.44 -7.06 -3.99
N THR A 51 3.23 -6.37 -4.81
CA THR A 51 2.84 -6.01 -6.19
C THR A 51 2.79 -7.21 -7.14
N GLY A 52 3.41 -8.33 -6.77
CA GLY A 52 3.37 -9.61 -7.49
C GLY A 52 2.38 -10.63 -6.94
N GLY A 53 1.65 -10.32 -5.85
CA GLY A 53 0.67 -11.22 -5.24
C GLY A 53 1.25 -12.42 -4.48
N GLN A 54 2.54 -12.39 -4.15
CA GLN A 54 3.24 -13.44 -3.40
C GLN A 54 3.07 -13.27 -1.88
N SER A 55 2.64 -12.10 -1.43
CA SER A 55 2.22 -11.83 -0.06
C SER A 55 1.30 -10.62 -0.02
N ASN A 56 0.47 -10.54 1.01
CA ASN A 56 -0.40 -9.38 1.24
C ASN A 56 0.39 -8.22 1.86
N ILE A 57 -0.04 -6.98 1.55
CA ILE A 57 0.47 -5.78 2.21
C ILE A 57 -0.21 -5.62 3.58
N PRO A 58 0.53 -5.39 4.69
CA PRO A 58 -0.07 -5.06 5.97
C PRO A 58 -0.85 -3.74 5.93
N PHE A 59 -1.92 -3.63 6.72
CA PHE A 59 -2.75 -2.43 6.79
C PHE A 59 -1.95 -1.15 7.04
N ALA A 60 -1.02 -1.17 8.01
CA ALA A 60 -0.23 0.02 8.35
C ALA A 60 0.60 0.53 7.15
N ALA A 61 1.25 -0.37 6.43
CA ALA A 61 2.01 -0.03 5.22
C ALA A 61 1.08 0.52 4.11
N TRP A 62 -0.09 -0.08 3.93
CA TRP A 62 -1.08 0.39 2.97
C TRP A 62 -1.60 1.79 3.31
N ALA A 63 -1.89 2.04 4.58
CA ALA A 63 -2.39 3.33 5.03
C ALA A 63 -1.37 4.46 4.78
N ILE A 64 -0.10 4.23 5.10
CA ILE A 64 0.98 5.20 4.85
C ILE A 64 1.07 5.53 3.35
N LEU A 65 1.03 4.50 2.50
CA LEU A 65 1.04 4.69 1.06
C LEU A 65 -0.19 5.45 0.54
N CYS A 66 -1.37 5.24 1.14
CA CYS A 66 -2.59 5.97 0.79
C CYS A 66 -2.51 7.45 1.13
N GLU A 67 -1.96 7.80 2.30
CA GLU A 67 -1.75 9.20 2.68
C GLU A 67 -0.80 9.90 1.69
N VAL A 68 0.35 9.28 1.41
CA VAL A 68 1.35 9.84 0.49
C VAL A 68 0.82 9.93 -0.95
N ALA A 69 -0.05 9.00 -1.36
CA ALA A 69 -0.73 9.05 -2.66
C ALA A 69 -1.87 10.08 -2.73
N GLY A 70 -2.16 10.81 -1.65
CA GLY A 70 -3.24 11.81 -1.61
C GLY A 70 -4.65 11.20 -1.56
N LEU A 71 -4.79 9.94 -1.16
CA LEU A 71 -6.08 9.23 -1.06
C LEU A 71 -6.77 9.41 0.30
N GLY A 72 -6.12 10.14 1.20
CA GLY A 72 -6.61 10.42 2.55
C GLY A 72 -6.01 9.53 3.62
N ILE A 73 -6.35 9.85 4.86
CA ILE A 73 -5.85 9.20 6.08
C ILE A 73 -6.84 8.13 6.52
N ILE A 74 -6.39 6.88 6.60
CA ILE A 74 -7.24 5.73 6.89
C ILE A 74 -6.89 4.99 8.19
N TRP A 75 -5.91 5.45 8.98
CA TRP A 75 -5.69 4.92 10.34
C TRP A 75 -6.76 5.36 11.35
#